data_AF-A0A1J5FIY7-F1
#
_entry.id   AF-A0A1J5FIY7-F1
#
_cell.length_a   1.000
_cell.length_b   1.000
_cell.length_c   1.000
_cell.angle_alpha   90.00
_cell.angle_beta   90.00
_cell.angle_gamma   90.00
#
_symmetry.space_group_name_H-M   'P 1'
#
loop_
_entity.id
_entity.type
_entity.pdbx_description
1 polymer ?
#
loop_
_entity_poly.entity_id
_entity_poly.type
_entity_poly.pdbx_seq_one_letter_code
_entity_poly.pdbx_strand_id
1 'polypeptide(L)'
;MTTAAIIVAVASFALGALLALLTIPVLVWLERRVAGLVQDRLGPNRTNIGGFRLGGVVQSFADVVKLLLKEEYYPSHIKSGRWLFMLAPVITFVAALLAFMAIPFADTLVINGESLRISALPINYGIFWYMAISSIGVLGVIFGGWLSHNKYSLLGAARAGSMVISYELPLGLSILAFIITYDTIDFNAMVQFQSGTFFGFLPAWGILVQPLAAIILIVSLFAETNRNPFTVAEGESEIVAGFMTEYTAMKFAMYFMGEYVAMNTASAVIITMIFGGYQISWVSTEMLLENFSVFAFSLMVIIPLIITVLIRWMRKNNRVRPSIKADGGRDFETKVLTIAMVGMTLLVEAILIYLVFLSESSLANSIAVTLFQIVVFVVKLMLFNIFFILIRWSVPRFRYDQVQKLGWYYLLPLALLNIIVTAIVVVGVSL
;
A
#
# COMPACT_ATOMS: atom_id res chain seq x y z
N MET A 1 0.03 29.57 10.93
CA MET A 1 -0.39 28.76 9.77
C MET A 1 -1.46 29.53 9.04
N THR A 2 -1.34 29.70 7.73
CA THR A 2 -2.40 30.29 6.91
C THR A 2 -3.62 29.37 6.86
N THR A 3 -4.78 29.92 6.51
CA THR A 3 -6.00 29.13 6.30
C THR A 3 -5.81 28.06 5.22
N ALA A 4 -5.06 28.38 4.16
CA ALA A 4 -4.67 27.44 3.11
C ALA A 4 -3.84 26.27 3.67
N ALA A 5 -2.85 26.55 4.51
CA ALA A 5 -2.03 25.50 5.15
C ALA A 5 -2.87 24.55 6.01
N ILE A 6 -3.85 25.07 6.76
CA ILE A 6 -4.75 24.24 7.58
C ILE A 6 -5.62 23.35 6.69
N ILE A 7 -6.20 23.90 5.61
CA ILE A 7 -7.05 23.15 4.69
C ILE A 7 -6.24 22.02 4.03
N VAL A 8 -5.04 22.32 3.52
CA VAL A 8 -4.18 21.31 2.88
C VAL A 8 -3.73 20.25 3.88
N ALA A 9 -3.39 20.62 5.12
CA ALA A 9 -3.01 19.67 6.16
C ALA A 9 -4.17 18.72 6.52
N VAL A 10 -5.38 19.27 6.74
CA VAL A 10 -6.57 18.45 7.05
C VAL A 10 -6.95 17.57 5.87
N ALA A 11 -6.92 18.10 4.65
CA ALA A 11 -7.19 17.34 3.44
C ALA A 11 -6.17 16.21 3.22
N SER A 12 -4.88 16.48 3.43
CA SER A 12 -3.81 15.49 3.28
C SER A 12 -3.88 14.41 4.36
N PHE A 13 -4.20 14.79 5.61
CA PHE A 13 -4.43 13.84 6.70
C PHE A 13 -5.63 12.94 6.40
N ALA A 14 -6.76 13.53 6.01
CA ALA A 14 -7.96 12.79 5.64
C ALA A 14 -7.69 11.86 4.46
N LEU A 15 -7.01 12.35 3.41
CA LEU A 15 -6.64 11.54 2.24
C LEU A 15 -5.74 10.36 2.64
N GLY A 16 -4.68 10.59 3.42
CA GLY A 16 -3.79 9.50 3.83
C GLY A 16 -4.48 8.46 4.70
N ALA A 17 -5.34 8.89 5.64
CA ALA A 17 -6.16 7.97 6.42
C ALA A 17 -7.13 7.17 5.54
N LEU A 18 -7.78 7.83 4.57
CA LEU A 18 -8.66 7.17 3.60
C LEU A 18 -7.90 6.21 2.70
N LEU A 19 -6.70 6.56 2.21
CA LEU A 19 -5.86 5.67 1.41
C LEU A 19 -5.37 4.47 2.21
N ALA A 20 -5.07 4.63 3.50
CA ALA A 20 -4.68 3.51 4.34
C ALA A 20 -5.87 2.57 4.68
N LEU A 21 -7.07 3.12 4.90
CA LEU A 21 -8.25 2.37 5.35
C LEU A 21 -9.13 1.84 4.22
N LEU A 22 -9.43 2.66 3.20
CA LEU A 22 -10.33 2.28 2.10
C LEU A 22 -9.67 1.30 1.12
N THR A 23 -8.35 1.21 1.11
CA THR A 23 -7.65 0.18 0.34
C THR A 23 -7.92 -1.21 0.91
N ILE A 24 -8.12 -1.37 2.22
CA ILE A 24 -8.37 -2.67 2.87
C ILE A 24 -9.53 -3.46 2.22
N PRO A 25 -10.77 -2.94 2.12
CA PRO A 25 -11.86 -3.70 1.51
C PRO A 25 -11.61 -4.01 0.03
N VAL A 26 -10.90 -3.14 -0.68
CA VAL A 26 -10.49 -3.38 -2.07
C VAL A 26 -9.46 -4.51 -2.14
N LEU A 27 -8.47 -4.52 -1.27
CA LEU A 27 -7.42 -5.54 -1.20
C LEU A 27 -7.96 -6.91 -0.81
N VAL A 28 -8.86 -6.98 0.18
CA VAL A 28 -9.55 -8.22 0.58
C VAL A 28 -10.36 -8.78 -0.59
N TRP A 29 -11.07 -7.92 -1.33
CA TRP A 29 -11.82 -8.35 -2.52
C TRP A 29 -10.87 -8.83 -3.62
N LEU A 30 -9.83 -8.05 -3.89
CA LEU A 30 -8.84 -8.31 -4.94
C LEU A 30 -8.12 -9.63 -4.69
N GLU A 31 -7.72 -9.90 -3.46
CA GLU A 31 -7.08 -11.14 -3.06
C GLU A 31 -7.97 -12.35 -3.36
N ARG A 32 -9.25 -12.30 -2.98
CA ARG A 32 -10.20 -13.40 -3.26
C ARG A 32 -10.44 -13.57 -4.76
N ARG A 33 -10.41 -12.49 -5.53
CA ARG A 33 -10.63 -12.53 -6.99
C ARG A 33 -9.40 -13.06 -7.72
N VAL A 34 -8.21 -12.59 -7.37
CA VAL A 34 -6.92 -13.05 -7.94
C VAL A 34 -6.70 -14.51 -7.58
N ALA A 35 -6.91 -14.91 -6.32
CA ALA A 35 -6.86 -16.30 -5.90
C ALA A 35 -7.80 -17.19 -6.72
N GLY A 36 -9.04 -16.73 -6.94
CA GLY A 36 -10.00 -17.43 -7.78
C GLY A 36 -9.48 -17.62 -9.21
N LEU A 37 -8.93 -16.55 -9.82
CA LEU A 37 -8.37 -16.61 -11.17
C LEU A 37 -7.21 -17.62 -11.29
N VAL A 38 -6.29 -17.62 -10.33
CA VAL A 38 -5.16 -18.57 -10.31
C VAL A 38 -5.64 -20.02 -10.17
N GLN A 39 -6.74 -20.23 -9.44
CA GLN A 39 -7.33 -21.55 -9.17
C GLN A 39 -8.42 -21.96 -10.18
N ASP A 40 -8.54 -21.24 -11.31
CA ASP A 40 -9.59 -21.45 -12.32
C ASP A 40 -11.03 -21.51 -11.74
N ARG A 41 -11.33 -20.61 -10.79
CA ARG A 41 -12.66 -20.42 -10.22
C ARG A 41 -13.05 -18.95 -10.12
N LEU A 42 -14.34 -18.71 -10.01
CA LEU A 42 -14.84 -17.35 -9.85
C LEU A 42 -14.72 -16.88 -8.40
N GLY A 43 -14.24 -15.64 -8.21
CA GLY A 43 -14.24 -14.95 -6.92
C GLY A 43 -15.66 -14.55 -6.46
N PRO A 44 -15.78 -13.75 -5.38
CA PRO A 44 -17.07 -13.33 -4.84
C PRO A 44 -17.93 -12.61 -5.89
N ASN A 45 -19.12 -13.14 -6.20
CA ASN A 45 -19.97 -12.63 -7.29
C ASN A 45 -21.48 -12.55 -6.97
N ARG A 46 -21.90 -12.82 -5.73
CA ARG A 46 -23.33 -12.96 -5.36
C ARG A 46 -23.85 -11.87 -4.42
N THR A 47 -23.01 -11.44 -3.47
CA THR A 47 -23.36 -10.45 -2.45
C THR A 47 -23.70 -9.13 -3.10
N ASN A 48 -24.85 -8.56 -2.73
CA ASN A 48 -25.35 -7.31 -3.27
C ASN A 48 -26.02 -6.48 -2.18
N ILE A 49 -26.00 -5.16 -2.36
CA ILE A 49 -26.79 -4.21 -1.58
C ILE A 49 -27.75 -3.55 -2.56
N GLY A 50 -29.05 -3.74 -2.35
CA GLY A 50 -30.08 -3.18 -3.24
C GLY A 50 -29.94 -3.60 -4.72
N GLY A 51 -29.44 -4.82 -4.98
CA GLY A 51 -29.21 -5.33 -6.34
C GLY A 51 -27.87 -4.95 -6.98
N PHE A 52 -27.06 -4.09 -6.37
CA PHE A 52 -25.71 -3.76 -6.85
C PHE A 52 -24.65 -4.71 -6.28
N ARG A 53 -23.87 -5.38 -7.15
CA ARG A 53 -22.79 -6.30 -6.74
C ARG A 53 -21.41 -5.64 -6.73
N LEU A 54 -21.20 -4.57 -7.52
CA LEU A 54 -19.92 -3.89 -7.75
C LEU A 54 -18.78 -4.86 -8.01
N GLY A 55 -19.01 -5.84 -8.91
CA GLY A 55 -18.02 -6.88 -9.21
C GLY A 55 -17.59 -7.75 -8.01
N GLY A 56 -18.36 -7.75 -6.92
CA GLY A 56 -18.10 -8.51 -5.71
C GLY A 56 -17.50 -7.72 -4.55
N VAL A 57 -17.18 -6.43 -4.73
CA VAL A 57 -16.56 -5.58 -3.69
C VAL A 57 -17.45 -5.46 -2.45
N VAL A 58 -18.77 -5.55 -2.63
CA VAL A 58 -19.77 -5.56 -1.56
C VAL A 58 -19.51 -6.66 -0.52
N GLN A 59 -18.88 -7.76 -0.92
CA GLN A 59 -18.53 -8.85 0.01
C GLN A 59 -17.62 -8.36 1.14
N SER A 60 -16.63 -7.52 0.86
CA SER A 60 -15.72 -7.01 1.89
C SER A 60 -16.46 -6.18 2.94
N PHE A 61 -17.44 -5.38 2.52
CA PHE A 61 -18.30 -4.63 3.44
C PHE A 61 -19.17 -5.55 4.29
N ALA A 62 -19.76 -6.59 3.68
CA ALA A 62 -20.55 -7.58 4.42
C ALA A 62 -19.70 -8.33 5.48
N ASP A 63 -18.45 -8.63 5.17
CA ASP A 63 -17.52 -9.26 6.12
C ASP A 63 -17.19 -8.34 7.30
N VAL A 64 -17.02 -7.03 7.08
CA VAL A 64 -16.82 -6.04 8.16
C VAL A 64 -18.08 -5.95 9.05
N VAL A 65 -19.26 -5.78 8.46
CA VAL A 65 -20.53 -5.71 9.23
C VAL A 65 -20.74 -6.98 10.05
N LYS A 66 -20.47 -8.15 9.46
CA LYS A 66 -20.55 -9.44 10.16
C LYS A 66 -19.62 -9.47 11.37
N LEU A 67 -18.37 -9.02 11.24
CA LEU A 67 -17.38 -9.05 12.32
C LEU A 67 -17.69 -8.04 13.42
N LEU A 68 -18.31 -6.91 13.09
CA LEU A 68 -18.79 -5.91 14.06
C LEU A 68 -19.98 -6.39 14.89
N LEU A 69 -20.89 -7.15 14.26
CA LEU A 69 -22.09 -7.68 14.93
C LEU A 69 -21.82 -8.99 15.69
N LYS A 70 -20.65 -9.60 15.49
CA LYS A 70 -20.30 -10.86 16.12
C LYS A 70 -19.97 -10.64 17.59
N GLU A 71 -20.41 -11.56 18.45
CA GLU A 71 -20.12 -11.54 19.87
C GLU A 71 -18.61 -11.57 20.13
N GLU A 72 -18.13 -10.69 21.01
CA GLU A 72 -16.77 -10.72 21.52
C GLU A 72 -16.69 -11.68 22.71
N TYR A 73 -15.96 -12.78 22.55
CA TYR A 73 -15.70 -13.73 23.62
C TYR A 73 -14.28 -13.55 24.17
N TYR A 74 -14.12 -13.80 25.48
CA TYR A 74 -12.82 -13.82 26.15
C TYR A 74 -12.64 -15.14 26.89
N PRO A 75 -11.54 -15.86 26.67
CA PRO A 75 -11.25 -17.05 27.44
C PRO A 75 -11.10 -16.75 28.93
N SER A 76 -11.75 -17.55 29.77
CA SER A 76 -11.79 -17.35 31.23
C SER A 76 -10.44 -17.55 31.93
N HIS A 77 -9.49 -18.20 31.27
CA HIS A 77 -8.14 -18.41 31.78
C HIS A 77 -7.24 -17.18 31.67
N ILE A 78 -7.59 -16.17 30.84
CA ILE A 78 -6.84 -14.91 30.72
C ILE A 78 -7.26 -13.97 31.85
N LYS A 79 -6.64 -14.15 33.02
CA LYS A 79 -6.94 -13.35 34.23
C LYS A 79 -6.03 -12.13 34.36
N SER A 80 -4.75 -12.27 34.03
CA SER A 80 -3.74 -11.20 34.15
C SER A 80 -3.49 -10.56 32.79
N GLY A 81 -3.35 -9.23 32.75
CA GLY A 81 -3.01 -8.53 31.50
C GLY A 81 -4.14 -8.47 30.46
N ARG A 82 -5.40 -8.69 30.85
CA ARG A 82 -6.57 -8.63 29.95
C ARG A 82 -6.64 -7.35 29.12
N TRP A 83 -6.30 -6.20 29.72
CA TRP A 83 -6.29 -4.91 29.02
C TRP A 83 -5.26 -4.91 27.86
N LEU A 84 -4.08 -5.47 28.08
CA LEU A 84 -3.02 -5.53 27.08
C LEU A 84 -3.34 -6.56 25.99
N PHE A 85 -3.97 -7.68 26.34
CA PHE A 85 -4.49 -8.65 25.37
C PHE A 85 -5.51 -8.00 24.44
N MET A 86 -6.39 -7.13 24.97
CA MET A 86 -7.36 -6.40 24.16
C MET A 86 -6.74 -5.32 23.28
N LEU A 87 -5.66 -4.69 23.73
CA LEU A 87 -4.96 -3.64 22.98
C LEU A 87 -3.97 -4.20 21.94
N ALA A 88 -3.49 -5.43 22.09
CA ALA A 88 -2.50 -6.02 21.18
C ALA A 88 -2.87 -5.95 19.67
N PRO A 89 -4.11 -6.29 19.24
CA PRO A 89 -4.53 -6.07 17.85
C PRO A 89 -4.59 -4.58 17.47
N VAL A 90 -4.99 -3.72 18.40
CA VAL A 90 -5.07 -2.27 18.20
C VAL A 90 -3.68 -1.68 17.99
N ILE A 91 -2.68 -2.11 18.77
CA ILE A 91 -1.29 -1.68 18.65
C ILE A 91 -0.77 -2.02 17.25
N THR A 92 -0.97 -3.26 16.79
CA THR A 92 -0.53 -3.71 15.46
C THR A 92 -1.20 -2.89 14.35
N PHE A 93 -2.52 -2.71 14.44
CA PHE A 93 -3.30 -1.97 13.45
C PHE A 93 -2.94 -0.48 13.40
N VAL A 94 -2.86 0.19 14.56
CA VAL A 94 -2.52 1.60 14.66
C VAL A 94 -1.08 1.86 14.24
N ALA A 95 -0.14 0.98 14.60
CA ALA A 95 1.25 1.09 14.12
C ALA A 95 1.31 1.05 12.58
N ALA A 96 0.63 0.07 11.96
CA ALA A 96 0.60 -0.02 10.50
C ALA A 96 0.01 1.25 9.84
N LEU A 97 -1.05 1.83 10.43
CA LEU A 97 -1.65 3.08 9.96
C LEU A 97 -0.70 4.28 10.12
N LEU A 98 -0.09 4.43 11.29
CA LEU A 98 0.85 5.53 11.58
C LEU A 98 2.08 5.45 10.68
N ALA A 99 2.57 4.25 10.38
CA ALA A 99 3.69 4.05 9.47
C ALA A 99 3.39 4.56 8.05
N PHE A 100 2.14 4.41 7.58
CA PHE A 100 1.70 4.94 6.28
C PHE A 100 1.65 6.48 6.23
N MET A 101 1.38 7.13 7.36
CA MET A 101 1.11 8.58 7.39
C MET A 101 2.30 9.45 6.96
N ALA A 102 3.53 8.96 7.12
CA ALA A 102 4.75 9.69 6.75
C ALA A 102 5.06 9.64 5.25
N ILE A 103 4.34 8.83 4.47
CA ILE A 103 4.62 8.62 3.05
C ILE A 103 3.95 9.74 2.22
N PRO A 104 4.68 10.40 1.29
CA PRO A 104 4.13 11.46 0.46
C PRO A 104 3.29 10.90 -0.70
N PHE A 105 2.16 11.54 -0.98
CA PHE A 105 1.25 11.15 -2.07
C PHE A 105 1.41 12.00 -3.33
N ALA A 106 1.98 13.20 -3.19
CA ALA A 106 2.27 14.14 -4.26
C ALA A 106 3.45 15.04 -3.85
N ASP A 107 3.92 15.86 -4.78
CA ASP A 107 4.98 16.84 -4.54
C ASP A 107 4.51 17.99 -3.63
N THR A 108 5.44 18.85 -3.24
CA THR A 108 5.13 20.06 -2.47
C THR A 108 4.28 21.02 -3.29
N LEU A 109 3.12 21.38 -2.75
CA LEU A 109 2.21 22.34 -3.34
C LEU A 109 2.56 23.75 -2.87
N VAL A 110 2.90 24.64 -3.81
CA VAL A 110 3.20 26.04 -3.52
C VAL A 110 1.94 26.88 -3.67
N ILE A 111 1.41 27.39 -2.57
CA ILE A 111 0.26 28.32 -2.55
C ILE A 111 0.72 29.66 -1.98
N ASN A 112 0.59 30.74 -2.74
CA ASN A 112 0.91 32.10 -2.29
C ASN A 112 2.33 32.25 -1.71
N GLY A 113 3.31 31.49 -2.21
CA GLY A 113 4.69 31.49 -1.73
C GLY A 113 4.96 30.58 -0.53
N GLU A 114 3.94 29.90 0.03
CA GLU A 114 4.11 28.87 1.05
C GLU A 114 4.20 27.48 0.43
N SER A 115 5.26 26.73 0.76
CA SER A 115 5.46 25.34 0.33
C SER A 115 4.77 24.36 1.30
N LEU A 116 3.73 23.67 0.84
CA LEU A 116 2.93 22.74 1.64
C LEU A 116 3.15 21.31 1.17
N ARG A 117 3.54 20.42 2.09
CA ARG A 117 3.77 18.99 1.80
C ARG A 117 2.46 18.23 1.73
N ILE A 118 2.30 17.39 0.71
CA ILE A 118 1.13 16.53 0.53
C ILE A 118 1.45 15.13 1.06
N SER A 119 1.44 15.06 2.39
CA SER A 119 1.61 13.85 3.19
C SER A 119 0.70 13.98 4.41
N ALA A 120 0.17 12.88 4.92
CA ALA A 120 -0.72 12.94 6.09
C ALA A 120 0.01 13.49 7.33
N LEU A 121 1.28 13.12 7.49
CA LEU A 121 2.17 13.65 8.50
C LEU A 121 3.37 14.35 7.83
N PRO A 122 3.38 15.69 7.72
CA PRO A 122 4.43 16.44 7.03
C PRO A 122 5.70 16.56 7.90
N ILE A 123 6.48 15.49 7.96
CA ILE A 123 7.75 15.42 8.70
C ILE A 123 8.94 15.27 7.75
N ASN A 124 10.11 15.74 8.19
CA ASN A 124 11.36 15.69 7.42
C ASN A 124 12.14 14.38 7.61
N TYR A 125 11.76 13.57 8.60
CA TYR A 125 12.43 12.32 8.98
C TYR A 125 11.53 11.10 8.74
N GLY A 126 10.84 11.07 7.59
CA GLY A 126 9.82 10.07 7.27
C GLY A 126 10.31 8.62 7.37
N ILE A 127 11.57 8.35 7.00
CA ILE A 127 12.15 7.00 7.07
C ILE A 127 12.33 6.53 8.51
N PHE A 128 12.85 7.37 9.39
CA PHE A 128 13.00 7.03 10.80
C PHE A 128 11.65 6.85 11.48
N TRP A 129 10.64 7.65 11.09
CA TRP A 129 9.27 7.43 11.55
C TRP A 129 8.74 6.06 11.13
N TYR A 130 8.89 5.69 9.86
CA TYR A 130 8.49 4.37 9.36
C TYR A 130 9.17 3.25 10.16
N MET A 131 10.50 3.29 10.30
CA MET A 131 11.25 2.26 11.03
C MET A 131 10.83 2.16 12.49
N ALA A 132 10.72 3.29 13.20
CA ALA A 132 10.39 3.32 14.62
C ALA A 132 8.97 2.77 14.88
N ILE A 133 8.01 3.15 14.04
CA ILE A 133 6.62 2.71 14.20
C ILE A 133 6.45 1.24 13.77
N SER A 134 7.15 0.78 12.73
CA SER A 134 7.05 -0.61 12.29
C SER A 134 7.49 -1.59 13.38
N SER A 135 8.60 -1.29 14.07
CA SER A 135 9.08 -2.09 15.21
C SER A 135 8.08 -2.13 16.38
N ILE A 136 7.29 -1.07 16.59
CA ILE A 136 6.23 -1.05 17.61
C ILE A 136 5.08 -1.98 17.23
N GLY A 137 4.73 -2.09 15.94
CA GLY A 137 3.65 -2.97 15.47
C GLY A 137 3.84 -4.44 15.87
N VAL A 138 5.09 -4.89 15.93
CA VAL A 138 5.47 -6.26 16.29
C VAL A 138 5.18 -6.57 17.76
N LEU A 139 5.24 -5.57 18.64
CA LEU A 139 4.89 -5.75 20.04
C LEU A 139 3.43 -6.18 20.21
N GLY A 140 2.53 -5.71 19.33
CA GLY A 140 1.14 -6.16 19.32
C GLY A 140 1.02 -7.67 19.07
N VAL A 141 1.76 -8.20 18.09
CA VAL A 141 1.80 -9.64 17.80
C VAL A 141 2.36 -10.45 18.97
N ILE A 142 3.45 -9.98 19.60
CA ILE A 142 4.08 -10.64 20.75
C ILE A 142 3.15 -10.66 21.96
N PHE A 143 2.55 -9.51 22.31
CA PHE A 143 1.63 -9.42 23.43
C PHE A 143 0.38 -10.27 23.21
N GLY A 144 -0.14 -10.32 21.99
CA GLY A 144 -1.32 -11.14 21.67
C GLY A 144 -1.08 -12.63 21.88
N GLY A 145 0.05 -13.16 21.40
CA GLY A 145 0.37 -14.57 21.59
C GLY A 145 0.82 -14.92 23.01
N TRP A 146 1.52 -14.02 23.71
CA TRP A 146 1.96 -14.27 25.08
C TRP A 146 0.80 -14.27 26.09
N LEU A 147 -0.09 -13.27 26.01
CA LEU A 147 -1.22 -13.12 26.94
C LEU A 147 -2.39 -14.07 26.65
N SER A 148 -2.40 -14.68 25.46
CA SER A 148 -3.35 -15.74 25.09
C SER A 148 -3.24 -16.97 26.01
N HIS A 149 -2.11 -17.15 26.72
CA HIS A 149 -1.87 -18.27 27.65
C HIS A 149 -2.11 -19.66 27.03
N ASN A 150 -1.97 -19.77 25.71
CA ASN A 150 -2.04 -21.01 24.95
C ASN A 150 -0.64 -21.35 24.40
N LYS A 151 -0.24 -22.62 24.47
CA LYS A 151 1.08 -23.08 24.00
C LYS A 151 1.30 -22.77 22.52
N TYR A 152 0.28 -22.93 21.69
CA TYR A 152 0.39 -22.67 20.24
C TYR A 152 0.53 -21.18 19.93
N SER A 153 -0.27 -20.34 20.60
CA SER A 153 -0.19 -18.88 20.45
C SER A 153 1.15 -18.32 20.92
N LEU A 154 1.69 -18.86 22.02
CA LEU A 154 3.02 -18.48 22.52
C LEU A 154 4.13 -18.86 21.54
N LEU A 155 4.06 -20.07 20.95
CA LEU A 155 5.00 -20.48 19.90
C LEU A 155 4.88 -19.61 18.65
N GLY A 156 3.66 -19.23 18.25
CA GLY A 156 3.43 -18.29 17.16
C GLY A 156 4.06 -16.92 17.41
N ALA A 157 3.85 -16.34 18.60
CA ALA A 157 4.49 -15.07 18.98
C ALA A 157 6.02 -15.17 19.03
N ALA A 158 6.59 -16.25 19.55
CA ALA A 158 8.04 -16.44 19.58
C ALA A 158 8.64 -16.54 18.15
N ARG A 159 7.94 -17.23 17.25
CA ARG A 159 8.31 -17.30 15.83
C ARG A 159 8.19 -15.96 15.12
N ALA A 160 7.12 -15.20 15.39
CA ALA A 160 6.94 -13.85 14.85
C ALA A 160 8.07 -12.91 15.33
N GLY A 161 8.37 -12.89 16.62
CA GLY A 161 9.40 -12.03 17.19
C GLY A 161 10.80 -12.34 16.64
N SER A 162 11.16 -13.63 16.56
CA SER A 162 12.44 -14.04 15.97
C SER A 162 12.53 -13.71 14.47
N MET A 163 11.43 -13.86 13.73
CA MET A 163 11.38 -13.50 12.32
C MET A 163 11.57 -11.99 12.11
N VAL A 164 10.85 -11.15 12.86
CA VAL A 164 10.98 -9.69 12.77
C VAL A 164 12.43 -9.26 12.94
N ILE A 165 13.10 -9.69 14.00
CA ILE A 165 14.50 -9.31 14.26
C ILE A 165 15.40 -9.70 13.08
N SER A 166 15.14 -10.86 12.47
CA SER A 166 15.95 -11.40 11.38
C SER A 166 15.80 -10.63 10.07
N TYR A 167 14.68 -9.93 9.87
CA TYR A 167 14.38 -9.18 8.64
C TYR A 167 14.42 -7.66 8.83
N GLU A 168 14.27 -7.15 10.06
CA GLU A 168 14.48 -5.73 10.38
C GLU A 168 15.95 -5.32 10.16
N LEU A 169 16.91 -6.17 10.51
CA LEU A 169 18.33 -5.85 10.32
C LEU A 169 18.69 -5.69 8.83
N PRO A 170 18.43 -6.67 7.93
CA PRO A 170 18.65 -6.46 6.50
C PRO A 170 17.82 -5.33 5.90
N LEU A 171 16.57 -5.14 6.37
CA LEU A 171 15.73 -4.01 5.94
C LEU A 171 16.39 -2.67 6.27
N GLY A 172 16.78 -2.46 7.53
CA GLY A 172 17.42 -1.22 7.98
C GLY A 172 18.74 -0.95 7.25
N LEU A 173 19.55 -1.98 7.01
CA LEU A 173 20.79 -1.85 6.23
C LEU A 173 20.53 -1.52 4.75
N SER A 174 19.49 -2.11 4.14
CA SER A 174 19.09 -1.78 2.77
C SER A 174 18.59 -0.33 2.66
N ILE A 175 17.81 0.14 3.64
CA ILE A 175 17.36 1.53 3.75
C ILE A 175 18.57 2.46 3.91
N LEU A 176 19.54 2.10 4.74
CA LEU A 176 20.76 2.89 4.94
C LEU A 176 21.54 3.07 3.63
N ALA A 177 21.62 2.04 2.78
CA ALA A 177 22.26 2.17 1.47
C ALA A 177 21.56 3.20 0.58
N PHE A 178 20.22 3.26 0.62
CA PHE A 178 19.45 4.31 -0.07
C PHE A 178 19.68 5.69 0.53
N ILE A 179 19.74 5.83 1.86
CA ILE A 179 20.04 7.10 2.54
C ILE A 179 21.40 7.64 2.10
N ILE A 180 22.44 6.79 2.07
CA ILE A 180 23.79 7.19 1.63
C ILE A 180 23.79 7.62 0.16
N THR A 181 22.98 6.97 -0.68
CA THR A 181 22.96 7.26 -2.12
C THR A 181 22.17 8.53 -2.46
N TYR A 182 21.06 8.79 -1.76
CA TYR A 182 20.21 9.95 -1.99
C TYR A 182 20.55 11.16 -1.12
N ASP A 183 21.47 11.01 -0.16
CA ASP A 183 21.89 12.04 0.80
C ASP A 183 20.73 12.69 1.56
N THR A 184 19.70 11.91 1.89
CA THR A 184 18.52 12.41 2.60
C THR A 184 17.80 11.30 3.35
N ILE A 185 17.05 11.70 4.38
CA ILE A 185 16.16 10.83 5.16
C ILE A 185 14.67 11.13 4.93
N ASP A 186 14.39 12.09 4.04
CA ASP A 186 13.05 12.54 3.70
C ASP A 186 12.53 11.79 2.46
N PHE A 187 11.37 11.14 2.61
CA PHE A 187 10.73 10.42 1.50
C PHE A 187 10.43 11.31 0.31
N ASN A 188 10.00 12.56 0.53
CA ASN A 188 9.65 13.44 -0.58
C ASN A 188 10.91 13.82 -1.39
N ALA A 189 12.00 14.17 -0.70
CA ALA A 189 13.29 14.46 -1.34
C ALA A 189 13.85 13.24 -2.11
N MET A 190 13.67 12.02 -1.58
CA MET A 190 14.05 10.80 -2.33
C MET A 190 13.27 10.62 -3.62
N VAL A 191 11.98 10.97 -3.63
CA VAL A 191 11.17 10.92 -4.86
C VAL A 191 11.65 11.98 -5.85
N GLN A 192 11.92 13.19 -5.38
CA GLN A 192 12.45 14.26 -6.23
C GLN A 192 13.82 13.90 -6.84
N PHE A 193 14.71 13.25 -6.08
CA PHE A 193 15.99 12.74 -6.62
C PHE A 193 15.77 11.75 -7.78
N GLN A 194 14.77 10.87 -7.66
CA GLN A 194 14.43 9.87 -8.69
C GLN A 194 13.82 10.48 -9.96
N SER A 195 13.46 11.77 -9.97
CA SER A 195 13.05 12.50 -11.18
C SER A 195 14.19 12.67 -12.18
N GLY A 196 15.43 12.63 -11.70
CA GLY A 196 16.62 12.77 -12.52
C GLY A 196 16.82 11.61 -13.49
N THR A 197 17.79 11.78 -14.39
CA THR A 197 18.25 10.72 -15.29
C THR A 197 19.63 10.24 -14.89
N PHE A 198 19.79 8.92 -14.86
CA PHE A 198 21.06 8.23 -14.71
C PHE A 198 21.65 7.96 -16.11
N PHE A 199 22.94 8.26 -16.29
CA PHE A 199 23.63 8.21 -17.60
C PHE A 199 22.95 9.01 -18.73
N GLY A 200 22.10 9.99 -18.40
CA GLY A 200 21.38 10.83 -19.37
C GLY A 200 20.19 10.16 -20.09
N PHE A 201 19.92 8.86 -19.86
CA PHE A 201 18.80 8.16 -20.50
C PHE A 201 18.01 7.24 -19.56
N LEU A 202 18.65 6.63 -18.56
CA LEU A 202 17.95 5.76 -17.61
C LEU A 202 17.21 6.62 -16.58
N PRO A 203 16.00 6.24 -16.15
CA PRO A 203 15.39 6.89 -15.00
C PRO A 203 16.25 6.61 -13.75
N ALA A 204 16.45 7.60 -12.89
CA ALA A 204 17.18 7.44 -11.64
C ALA A 204 16.36 6.68 -10.57
N TRP A 205 15.59 5.67 -10.98
CA TRP A 205 14.81 4.82 -10.08
C TRP A 205 15.73 4.02 -9.17
N GLY A 206 15.33 3.88 -7.91
CA GLY A 206 16.13 3.21 -6.90
C GLY A 206 16.51 1.77 -7.25
N ILE A 207 15.73 1.07 -8.08
CA ILE A 207 16.10 -0.28 -8.54
C ILE A 207 17.32 -0.29 -9.45
N LEU A 208 17.52 0.78 -10.23
CA LEU A 208 18.66 0.91 -11.14
C LEU A 208 19.87 1.50 -10.41
N VAL A 209 19.62 2.42 -9.47
CA VAL A 209 20.66 3.07 -8.68
C VAL A 209 21.25 2.10 -7.64
N GLN A 210 20.40 1.30 -6.98
CA GLN A 210 20.79 0.38 -5.90
C GLN A 210 20.06 -0.98 -6.06
N PRO A 211 20.43 -1.81 -7.06
CA PRO A 211 19.71 -3.04 -7.37
C PRO A 211 19.74 -4.07 -6.24
N LEU A 212 20.91 -4.25 -5.59
CA LEU A 212 21.05 -5.22 -4.51
C LEU A 212 20.28 -4.77 -3.25
N ALA A 213 20.36 -3.48 -2.88
CA ALA A 213 19.55 -2.95 -1.79
C ALA A 213 18.04 -3.05 -2.07
N ALA A 214 17.62 -2.77 -3.31
CA ALA A 214 16.23 -2.86 -3.72
C ALA A 214 15.66 -4.27 -3.54
N ILE A 215 16.41 -5.31 -3.97
CA ILE A 215 16.01 -6.70 -3.81
C ILE A 215 15.92 -7.08 -2.33
N ILE A 216 16.93 -6.73 -1.52
CA ILE A 216 16.93 -7.02 -0.09
C ILE A 216 15.75 -6.32 0.60
N LEU A 217 15.50 -5.05 0.28
CA LEU A 217 14.40 -4.26 0.83
C LEU A 217 13.04 -4.90 0.49
N ILE A 218 12.80 -5.26 -0.77
CA ILE A 218 11.56 -5.92 -1.19
C ILE A 218 11.38 -7.24 -0.43
N VAL A 219 12.40 -8.10 -0.40
CA VAL A 219 12.31 -9.41 0.27
C VAL A 219 12.04 -9.25 1.77
N SER A 220 12.72 -8.30 2.44
CA SER A 220 12.50 -8.04 3.86
C SER A 220 11.12 -7.47 4.16
N LEU A 221 10.59 -6.59 3.31
CA LEU A 221 9.22 -6.08 3.44
C LEU A 221 8.16 -7.19 3.24
N PHE A 222 8.41 -8.15 2.32
CA PHE A 222 7.57 -9.34 2.21
C PHE A 222 7.55 -10.15 3.50
N ALA A 223 8.71 -10.35 4.12
CA ALA A 223 8.79 -11.03 5.41
C ALA A 223 8.05 -10.25 6.50
N GLU A 224 8.28 -8.95 6.63
CA GLU A 224 7.68 -8.11 7.67
C GLU A 224 6.14 -8.10 7.65
N THR A 225 5.53 -8.18 6.46
CA THR A 225 4.06 -8.26 6.34
C THR A 225 3.45 -9.58 6.83
N ASN A 226 4.26 -10.57 7.24
CA ASN A 226 3.85 -11.90 7.71
C ASN A 226 2.94 -12.65 6.72
N ARG A 227 3.07 -12.39 5.41
CA ARG A 227 2.26 -13.03 4.36
C ARG A 227 3.03 -14.09 3.60
N ASN A 228 2.32 -15.04 2.97
CA ASN A 228 2.92 -16.09 2.16
C ASN A 228 3.86 -15.43 1.12
N PRO A 229 5.12 -15.86 1.02
CA PRO A 229 5.68 -17.14 1.49
C PRO A 229 6.20 -17.18 2.94
N PHE A 230 6.16 -16.07 3.67
CA PHE A 230 6.75 -15.88 5.01
C PHE A 230 5.73 -15.96 6.18
N THR A 231 4.64 -16.72 6.04
CA THR A 231 3.57 -16.90 7.08
C THR A 231 3.95 -17.83 8.22
N VAL A 232 5.11 -17.66 8.81
CA VAL A 232 5.58 -18.58 9.86
C VAL A 232 4.92 -18.31 11.23
N ALA A 233 4.48 -17.07 11.45
CA ALA A 233 3.81 -16.61 12.67
C ALA A 233 2.37 -17.12 12.80
N GLU A 234 1.63 -17.21 11.70
CA GLU A 234 0.25 -17.73 11.66
C GLU A 234 0.25 -19.25 11.45
N GLY A 235 1.11 -19.73 10.56
CA GLY A 235 1.48 -21.11 10.40
C GLY A 235 0.35 -22.14 10.50
N GLU A 236 -0.71 -22.05 9.67
CA GLU A 236 -1.96 -22.84 9.84
C GLU A 236 -1.72 -24.34 10.14
N SER A 237 -0.88 -25.00 9.35
CA SER A 237 -0.59 -26.43 9.49
C SER A 237 0.27 -26.81 10.72
N GLU A 238 0.92 -25.85 11.38
CA GLU A 238 1.88 -26.10 12.47
C GLU A 238 1.37 -25.58 13.82
N ILE A 239 0.69 -24.43 13.83
CA ILE A 239 0.26 -23.70 15.04
C ILE A 239 -1.15 -23.10 14.90
N VAL A 240 -1.98 -23.63 13.99
CA VAL A 240 -3.40 -23.29 13.76
C VAL A 240 -3.64 -21.86 13.22
N ALA A 241 -3.38 -20.83 14.01
CA ALA A 241 -3.42 -19.43 13.61
C ALA A 241 -2.42 -18.58 14.41
N GLY A 242 -1.51 -19.25 15.13
CA GLY A 242 -0.51 -18.63 15.99
C GLY A 242 -1.11 -17.66 16.99
N PHE A 243 -0.63 -16.41 16.97
CA PHE A 243 -0.99 -15.36 17.92
C PHE A 243 -2.47 -14.91 17.84
N MET A 244 -3.18 -15.22 16.75
CA MET A 244 -4.57 -14.82 16.57
C MET A 244 -5.59 -15.81 17.14
N THR A 245 -5.15 -17.01 17.56
CA THR A 245 -6.02 -18.17 17.85
C THR A 245 -7.14 -17.88 18.86
N GLU A 246 -6.86 -17.10 19.91
CA GLU A 246 -7.83 -16.80 20.98
C GLU A 246 -8.66 -15.52 20.74
N TYR A 247 -8.49 -14.86 19.59
CA TYR A 247 -9.19 -13.61 19.28
C TYR A 247 -10.46 -13.87 18.49
N THR A 248 -11.52 -13.11 18.81
CA THR A 248 -12.83 -13.20 18.13
C THR A 248 -13.28 -11.86 17.59
N ALA A 249 -14.27 -11.89 16.69
CA ALA A 249 -15.00 -10.73 16.19
C ALA A 249 -14.09 -9.58 15.73
N MET A 250 -14.27 -8.37 16.27
CA MET A 250 -13.55 -7.18 15.81
C MET A 250 -12.06 -7.21 16.11
N LYS A 251 -11.65 -7.87 17.20
CA LYS A 251 -10.22 -7.95 17.60
C LYS A 251 -9.43 -8.86 16.67
N PHE A 252 -10.06 -9.97 16.27
CA PHE A 252 -9.55 -10.80 15.19
C PHE A 252 -9.48 -10.00 13.89
N ALA A 253 -10.56 -9.28 13.53
CA ALA A 253 -10.61 -8.45 12.34
C ALA A 253 -9.48 -7.41 12.29
N MET A 254 -9.13 -6.79 13.43
CA MET A 254 -8.06 -5.80 13.51
C MET A 254 -6.68 -6.36 13.20
N TYR A 255 -6.38 -7.63 13.53
CA TYR A 255 -5.13 -8.24 13.09
C TYR A 255 -5.10 -8.41 11.57
N PHE A 256 -6.15 -8.97 10.96
CA PHE A 256 -6.22 -9.09 9.50
C PHE A 256 -6.13 -7.73 8.82
N MET A 257 -6.89 -6.74 9.28
CA MET A 257 -6.82 -5.38 8.76
C MET A 257 -5.42 -4.79 8.92
N GLY A 258 -4.77 -5.02 10.07
CA GLY A 258 -3.39 -4.61 10.32
C GLY A 258 -2.40 -5.20 9.31
N GLU A 259 -2.53 -6.48 8.97
CA GLU A 259 -1.70 -7.11 7.94
C GLU A 259 -1.93 -6.51 6.53
N TYR A 260 -3.18 -6.22 6.17
CA TYR A 260 -3.48 -5.55 4.90
C TYR A 260 -2.94 -4.11 4.86
N VAL A 261 -3.05 -3.37 5.96
CA VAL A 261 -2.45 -2.03 6.07
C VAL A 261 -0.93 -2.12 6.00
N ALA A 262 -0.31 -3.07 6.70
CA ALA A 262 1.14 -3.28 6.64
C ALA A 262 1.60 -3.63 5.21
N MET A 263 0.86 -4.45 4.48
CA MET A 263 1.12 -4.74 3.06
C MET A 263 1.00 -3.50 2.19
N ASN A 264 -0.01 -2.66 2.45
CA ASN A 264 -0.20 -1.39 1.75
C ASN A 264 0.94 -0.40 2.05
N THR A 265 1.37 -0.30 3.31
CA THR A 265 2.51 0.51 3.74
C THR A 265 3.81 0.02 3.13
N ALA A 266 4.08 -1.28 3.16
CA ALA A 266 5.24 -1.88 2.51
C ALA A 266 5.28 -1.57 1.01
N SER A 267 4.14 -1.71 0.32
CA SER A 267 4.02 -1.34 -1.10
C SER A 267 4.30 0.15 -1.32
N ALA A 268 3.79 1.02 -0.45
CA ALA A 268 4.01 2.46 -0.52
C ALA A 268 5.49 2.83 -0.31
N VAL A 269 6.19 2.18 0.63
CA VAL A 269 7.63 2.36 0.86
C VAL A 269 8.43 1.92 -0.37
N ILE A 270 8.12 0.75 -0.95
CA ILE A 270 8.76 0.26 -2.18
C ILE A 270 8.61 1.28 -3.30
N ILE A 271 7.40 1.77 -3.54
CA ILE A 271 7.17 2.71 -4.65
C ILE A 271 7.91 4.02 -4.42
N THR A 272 7.91 4.52 -3.19
CA THR A 272 8.53 5.79 -2.82
C THR A 272 10.05 5.74 -2.94
N MET A 273 10.68 4.68 -2.44
CA MET A 273 12.14 4.56 -2.41
C MET A 273 12.74 3.99 -3.71
N ILE A 274 12.00 3.12 -4.41
CA ILE A 274 12.52 2.34 -5.55
C ILE A 274 11.94 2.80 -6.89
N PHE A 275 10.67 3.18 -6.96
CA PHE A 275 9.95 3.41 -8.23
C PHE A 275 9.44 4.84 -8.40
N GLY A 276 10.09 5.82 -7.78
CA GLY A 276 9.83 7.25 -7.99
C GLY A 276 8.49 7.76 -7.45
N GLY A 277 7.91 7.10 -6.44
CA GLY A 277 6.73 7.61 -5.72
C GLY A 277 5.57 7.96 -6.65
N TYR A 278 5.15 9.23 -6.56
CA TYR A 278 4.07 9.84 -7.33
C TYR A 278 4.48 10.34 -8.72
N GLN A 279 5.76 10.30 -9.09
CA GLN A 279 6.26 10.78 -10.38
C GLN A 279 6.20 9.70 -11.46
N ILE A 280 6.18 10.11 -12.73
CA ILE A 280 6.32 9.21 -13.87
C ILE A 280 7.77 9.25 -14.35
N SER A 281 8.26 8.14 -14.91
CA SER A 281 9.60 8.08 -15.50
C SER A 281 9.83 9.26 -16.45
N TRP A 282 10.98 9.95 -16.32
CA TRP A 282 11.41 11.09 -17.13
C TRP A 282 10.54 12.36 -17.04
N VAL A 283 9.53 12.39 -16.17
CA VAL A 283 8.60 13.51 -16.07
C VAL A 283 8.66 14.07 -14.64
N SER A 284 9.36 15.21 -14.49
CA SER A 284 9.40 15.94 -13.22
C SER A 284 8.14 16.77 -13.00
N THR A 285 7.90 17.17 -11.76
CA THR A 285 6.79 18.07 -11.40
C THR A 285 6.92 19.41 -12.13
N GLU A 286 8.14 19.93 -12.25
CA GLU A 286 8.43 21.19 -12.94
C GLU A 286 8.05 21.09 -14.43
N MET A 287 8.43 20.01 -15.10
CA MET A 287 8.07 19.79 -16.51
C MET A 287 6.54 19.72 -16.72
N LEU A 288 5.80 19.12 -15.77
CA LEU A 288 4.34 19.05 -15.82
C LEU A 288 3.69 20.43 -15.65
N LEU A 289 4.26 21.29 -14.81
CA LEU A 289 3.76 22.64 -14.58
C LEU A 289 4.07 23.56 -15.76
N GLU A 290 5.29 23.50 -16.31
CA GLU A 290 5.70 24.29 -17.48
C GLU A 290 4.91 23.91 -18.74
N ASN A 291 4.65 22.61 -18.93
CA ASN A 291 3.96 22.08 -20.11
C ASN A 291 2.52 21.64 -19.81
N PHE A 292 1.85 22.33 -18.89
CA PHE A 292 0.54 21.93 -18.38
C PHE A 292 -0.51 21.77 -19.50
N SER A 293 -0.49 22.63 -20.52
CA SER A 293 -1.44 22.56 -21.65
C SER A 293 -1.32 21.24 -22.41
N VAL A 294 -0.10 20.85 -22.80
CA VAL A 294 0.19 19.58 -23.48
C VAL A 294 -0.22 18.39 -22.61
N PHE A 295 0.12 18.46 -21.31
CA PHE A 295 -0.25 17.45 -20.34
C PHE A 295 -1.78 17.29 -20.23
N ALA A 296 -2.53 18.39 -20.08
CA ALA A 296 -3.98 18.37 -19.99
C ALA A 296 -4.64 17.82 -21.27
N PHE A 297 -4.18 18.23 -22.46
CA PHE A 297 -4.66 17.66 -23.73
C PHE A 297 -4.38 16.16 -23.83
N SER A 298 -3.23 15.69 -23.35
CA SER A 298 -2.93 14.25 -23.34
C SER A 298 -3.92 13.48 -22.45
N LEU A 299 -4.27 14.01 -21.29
CA LEU A 299 -5.26 13.41 -20.38
C LEU A 299 -6.67 13.41 -20.98
N MET A 300 -7.07 14.47 -21.68
CA MET A 300 -8.34 14.53 -22.40
C MET A 300 -8.49 13.42 -23.44
N VAL A 301 -7.39 12.94 -24.03
CA VAL A 301 -7.44 11.82 -24.98
C VAL A 301 -7.36 10.47 -24.28
N ILE A 302 -6.48 10.35 -23.28
CA ILE A 302 -6.19 9.08 -22.60
C ILE A 302 -7.36 8.63 -21.72
N ILE A 303 -7.96 9.54 -20.94
CA ILE A 303 -9.02 9.18 -19.99
C ILE A 303 -10.23 8.55 -20.70
N PRO A 304 -10.80 9.14 -21.77
CA PRO A 304 -11.93 8.54 -22.49
C PRO A 304 -11.55 7.23 -23.18
N LEU A 305 -10.32 7.11 -23.68
CA LEU A 305 -9.84 5.86 -24.27
C LEU A 305 -9.83 4.72 -23.23
N ILE A 306 -9.28 4.97 -22.05
CA ILE A 306 -9.25 3.99 -20.95
C ILE A 306 -10.68 3.63 -20.52
N ILE A 307 -11.54 4.62 -20.34
CA ILE A 307 -12.93 4.41 -19.89
C ILE A 307 -13.74 3.65 -20.93
N THR A 308 -13.60 3.94 -22.22
CA THR A 308 -14.29 3.20 -23.29
C THR A 308 -13.81 1.75 -23.38
N VAL A 309 -12.51 1.49 -23.22
CA VAL A 309 -11.96 0.12 -23.12
C VAL A 309 -12.55 -0.61 -21.91
N LEU A 310 -12.61 0.06 -20.75
CA LEU A 310 -13.17 -0.52 -19.52
C LEU A 310 -14.67 -0.83 -19.66
N ILE A 311 -15.46 0.08 -20.26
CA ILE A 311 -16.89 -0.14 -20.55
C ILE A 311 -17.07 -1.34 -21.50
N ARG A 312 -16.26 -1.44 -22.55
CA ARG A 312 -16.30 -2.58 -23.49
C ARG A 312 -15.99 -3.89 -22.77
N TRP A 313 -14.96 -3.90 -21.92
CA TRP A 313 -14.59 -5.06 -21.11
C TRP A 313 -15.71 -5.47 -20.13
N MET A 314 -16.31 -4.52 -19.43
CA MET A 314 -17.44 -4.76 -18.52
C MET A 314 -18.64 -5.34 -19.26
N ARG A 315 -19.04 -4.74 -20.40
CA ARG A 315 -20.15 -5.23 -21.23
C ARG A 315 -19.88 -6.60 -21.85
N LYS A 316 -18.62 -7.00 -22.03
CA LYS A 316 -18.25 -8.34 -22.49
C LYS A 316 -18.38 -9.37 -21.38
N ASN A 317 -17.87 -9.04 -20.19
CA ASN A 317 -17.73 -10.00 -19.09
C ASN A 317 -18.96 -10.09 -18.19
N ASN A 318 -19.84 -9.09 -18.21
CA ASN A 318 -21.06 -9.08 -17.41
C ASN A 318 -22.32 -9.53 -18.17
N ARG A 319 -22.15 -10.28 -19.28
CA ARG A 319 -23.28 -10.77 -20.08
C ARG A 319 -24.00 -11.91 -19.38
N VAL A 320 -25.32 -11.82 -19.31
CA VAL A 320 -26.21 -12.89 -18.89
C VAL A 320 -26.43 -13.84 -20.08
N ARG A 321 -26.45 -15.15 -19.84
CA ARG A 321 -26.87 -16.11 -20.87
C ARG A 321 -28.35 -15.87 -21.18
N PRO A 322 -28.77 -15.75 -22.46
CA PRO A 322 -30.16 -15.43 -22.83
C PRO A 322 -31.20 -16.39 -22.26
N SER A 323 -30.82 -17.61 -21.88
CA SER A 323 -31.69 -18.64 -21.32
C SER A 323 -32.11 -18.42 -19.86
N ILE A 324 -31.46 -17.50 -19.12
CA ILE A 324 -31.74 -17.24 -17.71
C ILE A 324 -32.47 -15.90 -17.58
N LYS A 325 -33.81 -15.93 -17.58
CA LYS A 325 -34.69 -14.74 -17.41
C LYS A 325 -34.53 -14.01 -16.06
N ALA A 326 -33.84 -14.60 -15.08
CA ALA A 326 -33.85 -14.17 -13.68
C ALA A 326 -32.70 -13.24 -13.24
N ASP A 327 -31.72 -12.91 -14.11
CA ASP A 327 -30.51 -12.16 -13.70
C ASP A 327 -30.47 -10.71 -14.28
N GLY A 328 -31.64 -10.06 -14.41
CA GLY A 328 -31.75 -8.67 -14.92
C GLY A 328 -30.95 -7.63 -14.11
N GLY A 329 -30.53 -7.96 -12.89
CA GLY A 329 -29.68 -7.13 -12.06
C GLY A 329 -28.30 -6.84 -12.67
N ARG A 330 -27.71 -7.78 -13.43
CA ARG A 330 -26.36 -7.59 -14.03
C ARG A 330 -26.37 -6.60 -15.19
N ASP A 331 -27.42 -6.65 -16.01
CA ASP A 331 -27.60 -5.71 -17.10
C ASP A 331 -27.95 -4.31 -16.57
N PHE A 332 -28.75 -4.22 -15.51
CA PHE A 332 -29.03 -2.97 -14.80
C PHE A 332 -27.76 -2.36 -14.20
N GLU A 333 -26.97 -3.14 -13.46
CA GLU A 333 -25.70 -2.70 -12.88
C GLU A 333 -24.72 -2.21 -13.96
N THR A 334 -24.59 -2.96 -15.07
CA THR A 334 -23.71 -2.57 -16.18
C THR A 334 -24.14 -1.27 -16.83
N LYS A 335 -25.46 -1.04 -16.99
CA LYS A 335 -25.99 0.24 -17.51
C LYS A 335 -25.70 1.40 -16.57
N VAL A 336 -26.01 1.24 -15.27
CA VAL A 336 -25.79 2.29 -14.26
C VAL A 336 -24.30 2.64 -14.17
N LEU A 337 -23.41 1.65 -14.08
CA LEU A 337 -21.97 1.88 -14.05
C LEU A 337 -21.47 2.53 -15.33
N THR A 338 -21.99 2.14 -16.50
CA THR A 338 -21.61 2.80 -17.76
C THR A 338 -22.00 4.27 -17.76
N ILE A 339 -23.23 4.61 -17.33
CA ILE A 339 -23.69 6.00 -17.25
C ILE A 339 -22.84 6.79 -16.26
N ALA A 340 -22.57 6.24 -15.08
CA ALA A 340 -21.74 6.87 -14.06
C ALA A 340 -20.31 7.14 -14.55
N MET A 341 -19.69 6.17 -15.22
CA MET A 341 -18.33 6.31 -15.76
C MET A 341 -18.26 7.34 -16.89
N VAL A 342 -19.23 7.34 -17.80
CA VAL A 342 -19.31 8.35 -18.88
C VAL A 342 -19.55 9.73 -18.28
N GLY A 343 -20.49 9.86 -17.32
CA GLY A 343 -20.76 11.11 -16.63
C GLY A 343 -19.55 11.67 -15.89
N MET A 344 -18.81 10.82 -15.17
CA MET A 344 -17.57 11.22 -14.50
C MET A 344 -16.48 11.63 -15.50
N THR A 345 -16.38 10.94 -16.63
CA THR A 345 -15.42 11.28 -17.70
C THR A 345 -15.73 12.66 -18.28
N LEU A 346 -16.99 12.92 -18.64
CA LEU A 346 -17.41 14.22 -19.16
C LEU A 346 -17.20 15.34 -18.14
N LEU A 347 -17.41 15.07 -16.84
CA LEU A 347 -17.13 16.02 -15.77
C LEU A 347 -15.63 16.34 -15.68
N VAL A 348 -14.76 15.33 -15.71
CA VAL A 348 -13.31 15.52 -15.68
C VAL A 348 -12.83 16.27 -16.93
N GLU A 349 -13.34 15.92 -18.11
CA GLU A 349 -13.05 16.64 -19.35
C GLU A 349 -13.49 18.10 -19.29
N ALA A 350 -14.70 18.38 -18.79
CA ALA A 350 -15.18 19.74 -18.63
C ALA A 350 -14.28 20.57 -17.69
N ILE A 351 -13.80 19.97 -16.60
CA ILE A 351 -12.84 20.60 -15.69
C ILE A 351 -11.51 20.86 -16.42
N LEU A 352 -10.97 19.88 -17.13
CA LEU A 352 -9.71 20.06 -17.87
C LEU A 352 -9.84 21.13 -18.97
N ILE A 353 -10.97 21.19 -19.68
CA ILE A 353 -11.25 22.21 -20.70
C ILE A 353 -11.31 23.58 -20.04
N TYR A 354 -12.01 23.70 -18.90
CA TYR A 354 -12.05 24.94 -18.13
C TYR A 354 -10.65 25.38 -17.69
N LEU A 355 -9.83 24.46 -17.20
CA LEU A 355 -8.47 24.75 -16.75
C LEU A 355 -7.55 25.20 -17.90
N VAL A 356 -7.69 24.62 -19.09
CA VAL A 356 -6.84 24.95 -20.24
C VAL A 356 -7.26 26.26 -20.93
N PHE A 357 -8.57 26.50 -21.08
CA PHE A 357 -9.06 27.60 -21.91
C PHE A 357 -9.58 28.81 -21.14
N LEU A 358 -10.00 28.65 -19.88
CA LEU A 358 -10.70 29.68 -19.11
C LEU A 358 -9.93 30.14 -17.86
N SER A 359 -8.94 29.38 -17.41
CA SER A 359 -8.17 29.64 -16.19
C SER A 359 -6.69 29.85 -16.50
N GLU A 360 -6.19 31.07 -16.29
CA GLU A 360 -4.74 31.36 -16.28
C GLU A 360 -4.13 31.24 -14.86
N SER A 361 -4.86 30.63 -13.92
CA SER A 361 -4.44 30.53 -12.53
C SER A 361 -3.35 29.47 -12.34
N SER A 362 -2.15 29.89 -11.94
CA SER A 362 -1.04 29.00 -11.57
C SER A 362 -1.44 28.01 -10.47
N LEU A 363 -2.28 28.44 -9.53
CA LEU A 363 -2.79 27.61 -8.44
C LEU A 363 -3.66 26.46 -8.97
N ALA A 364 -4.47 26.70 -9.99
CA ALA A 364 -5.35 25.68 -10.56
C ALA A 364 -4.54 24.59 -11.28
N ASN A 365 -3.47 24.97 -11.97
CA ASN A 365 -2.53 24.05 -12.61
C ASN A 365 -1.81 23.19 -11.56
N SER A 366 -1.32 23.80 -10.48
CA SER A 366 -0.65 23.07 -9.39
C SER A 366 -1.57 22.05 -8.70
N ILE A 367 -2.85 22.38 -8.50
CA ILE A 367 -3.84 21.45 -7.95
C ILE A 367 -4.11 20.29 -8.93
N ALA A 368 -4.23 20.57 -10.23
CA ALA A 368 -4.46 19.53 -11.22
C ALA A 368 -3.29 18.55 -11.34
N VAL A 369 -2.04 19.05 -11.34
CA VAL A 369 -0.83 18.22 -11.31
C VAL A 369 -0.77 17.39 -10.03
N THR A 370 -1.10 17.98 -8.89
CA THR A 370 -1.18 17.28 -7.60
C THR A 370 -2.18 16.11 -7.65
N LEU A 371 -3.40 16.34 -8.16
CA LEU A 371 -4.41 15.30 -8.28
C LEU A 371 -3.96 14.16 -9.19
N PHE A 372 -3.28 14.50 -10.29
CA PHE A 372 -2.68 13.50 -11.17
C PHE A 372 -1.60 12.68 -10.47
N GLN A 373 -0.70 13.33 -9.73
CA GLN A 373 0.34 12.66 -8.94
C GLN A 373 -0.25 11.69 -7.91
N ILE A 374 -1.33 12.09 -7.24
CA ILE A 374 -2.08 11.20 -6.32
C ILE A 374 -2.61 9.97 -7.09
N VAL A 375 -3.18 10.16 -8.29
CA VAL A 375 -3.66 9.04 -9.12
C VAL A 375 -2.50 8.11 -9.52
N VAL A 376 -1.36 8.66 -9.94
CA VAL A 376 -0.16 7.88 -10.28
C VAL A 376 0.31 7.07 -9.07
N PHE A 377 0.38 7.70 -7.90
CA PHE A 377 0.75 7.04 -6.65
C PHE A 377 -0.21 5.88 -6.34
N VAL A 378 -1.53 6.11 -6.40
CA VAL A 378 -2.55 5.08 -6.13
C VAL A 378 -2.48 3.93 -7.15
N VAL A 379 -2.26 4.22 -8.43
CA VAL A 379 -2.12 3.18 -9.46
C VAL A 379 -0.91 2.30 -9.18
N LYS A 380 0.27 2.90 -8.91
CA LYS A 380 1.46 2.14 -8.55
C LYS A 380 1.24 1.35 -7.25
N LEU A 381 0.60 1.95 -6.25
CA LEU A 381 0.27 1.32 -4.97
C LEU A 381 -0.55 0.05 -5.18
N MET A 382 -1.58 0.12 -6.02
CA MET A 382 -2.40 -1.03 -6.38
C MET A 382 -1.62 -2.09 -7.17
N LEU A 383 -0.72 -1.69 -8.09
CA LEU A 383 0.13 -2.63 -8.82
C LEU A 383 1.05 -3.42 -7.89
N PHE A 384 1.68 -2.76 -6.90
CA PHE A 384 2.53 -3.46 -5.93
C PHE A 384 1.72 -4.32 -4.97
N ASN A 385 0.55 -3.85 -4.52
CA ASN A 385 -0.35 -4.70 -3.74
C ASN A 385 -0.79 -5.96 -4.53
N ILE A 386 -1.05 -5.85 -5.83
CA ILE A 386 -1.31 -7.02 -6.70
C ILE A 386 -0.07 -7.91 -6.78
N PHE A 387 1.12 -7.33 -6.89
CA PHE A 387 2.37 -8.09 -6.87
C PHE A 387 2.53 -8.91 -5.59
N PHE A 388 2.22 -8.34 -4.42
CA PHE A 388 2.20 -9.07 -3.14
C PHE A 388 1.23 -10.27 -3.18
N ILE A 389 0.02 -10.05 -3.70
CA ILE A 389 -1.00 -11.11 -3.83
C ILE A 389 -0.55 -12.19 -4.82
N LEU A 390 0.08 -11.83 -5.94
CA LEU A 390 0.55 -12.79 -6.94
C LEU A 390 1.68 -13.68 -6.39
N ILE A 391 2.63 -13.10 -5.68
CA ILE A 391 3.74 -13.84 -5.06
C ILE A 391 3.20 -14.89 -4.07
N ARG A 392 2.17 -14.55 -3.28
CA ARG A 392 1.52 -15.50 -2.36
C ARG A 392 1.02 -16.77 -3.04
N TRP A 393 0.57 -16.69 -4.29
CA TRP A 393 0.05 -17.84 -5.05
C TRP A 393 1.09 -18.49 -5.97
N SER A 394 2.25 -17.84 -6.18
CA SER A 394 3.29 -18.31 -7.08
C SER A 394 4.45 -18.99 -6.34
N VAL A 395 4.79 -18.50 -5.15
CA VAL A 395 5.93 -18.98 -4.36
C VAL A 395 5.46 -19.92 -3.25
N PRO A 396 6.06 -21.11 -3.11
CA PRO A 396 5.75 -22.02 -2.00
C PRO A 396 6.03 -21.37 -0.64
N ARG A 397 5.26 -21.75 0.37
CA ARG A 397 5.49 -21.31 1.75
C ARG A 397 6.84 -21.83 2.26
N PHE A 398 7.63 -20.96 2.88
CA PHE A 398 8.88 -21.33 3.52
C PHE A 398 8.65 -21.88 4.93
N ARG A 399 9.49 -22.84 5.32
CA ARG A 399 9.57 -23.32 6.71
C ARG A 399 10.33 -22.31 7.58
N TYR A 400 10.03 -22.26 8.88
CA TYR A 400 10.74 -21.42 9.86
C TYR A 400 12.27 -21.46 9.70
N ASP A 401 12.87 -22.65 9.61
CA ASP A 401 14.33 -22.79 9.50
C ASP A 401 14.89 -22.16 8.22
N GLN A 402 14.14 -22.23 7.11
CA GLN A 402 14.53 -21.63 5.84
C GLN A 402 14.41 -20.11 5.87
N VAL A 403 13.36 -19.59 6.50
CA VAL A 403 13.15 -18.15 6.71
C VAL A 403 14.28 -17.57 7.55
N GLN A 404 14.67 -18.26 8.63
CA GLN A 404 15.79 -17.85 9.47
C GLN A 404 17.13 -17.92 8.72
N LYS A 405 17.36 -18.99 7.95
CA LYS A 405 18.57 -19.12 7.13
C LYS A 405 18.67 -18.00 6.08
N LEU A 406 17.56 -17.65 5.42
CA LEU A 406 17.53 -16.57 4.42
C LEU A 406 17.93 -15.23 5.03
N GLY A 407 17.33 -14.85 6.16
CA GLY A 407 17.64 -13.58 6.85
C GLY A 407 19.10 -13.50 7.31
N TRP A 408 19.55 -14.49 8.10
CA TRP A 408 20.86 -14.43 8.76
C TRP A 408 22.04 -14.78 7.87
N TYR A 409 21.92 -15.80 7.00
CA TYR A 409 23.06 -16.31 6.23
C TYR A 409 23.20 -15.65 4.86
N TYR A 410 22.13 -15.09 4.31
CA TYR A 410 22.14 -14.52 2.96
C TYR A 410 21.87 -13.02 2.98
N LEU A 411 20.70 -12.58 3.46
CA LEU A 411 20.29 -11.18 3.35
C LEU A 411 21.18 -10.24 4.18
N LEU A 412 21.50 -10.61 5.42
CA LEU A 412 22.32 -9.78 6.30
C LEU A 412 23.76 -9.57 5.75
N PRO A 413 24.53 -10.62 5.38
CA PRO A 413 25.85 -10.42 4.78
C PRO A 413 25.82 -9.65 3.46
N LEU A 414 24.81 -9.89 2.61
CA LEU A 414 24.65 -9.17 1.35
C LEU A 414 24.32 -7.69 1.58
N ALA A 415 23.51 -7.36 2.58
CA ALA A 415 23.20 -5.98 2.93
C ALA A 415 24.45 -5.22 3.43
N LEU A 416 25.26 -5.87 4.27
CA LEU A 416 26.53 -5.32 4.74
C LEU A 416 27.51 -5.10 3.58
N LEU A 417 27.65 -6.09 2.70
CA LEU A 417 28.47 -5.95 1.50
C LEU A 417 27.98 -4.78 0.62
N ASN A 418 26.67 -4.65 0.44
CA ASN A 418 26.09 -3.57 -0.36
C ASN A 418 26.40 -2.17 0.21
N ILE A 419 26.37 -2.01 1.54
CA ILE A 419 26.73 -0.73 2.17
C ILE A 419 28.19 -0.41 1.92
N ILE A 420 29.10 -1.38 2.06
CA ILE A 420 30.54 -1.17 1.82
C ILE A 420 30.78 -0.75 0.36
N VAL A 421 30.17 -1.45 -0.59
CA VAL A 421 30.27 -1.11 -2.02
C VAL A 421 29.70 0.28 -2.28
N THR A 422 28.51 0.58 -1.75
CA THR A 422 27.87 1.90 -1.87
C THR A 422 28.77 3.01 -1.33
N ALA A 423 29.36 2.82 -0.15
CA ALA A 423 30.26 3.80 0.46
C ALA A 423 31.50 4.05 -0.42
N ILE A 424 32.12 3.00 -0.96
CA ILE A 424 33.27 3.13 -1.86
C ILE A 424 32.89 3.89 -3.14
N VAL A 425 31.74 3.57 -3.74
CA VAL A 425 31.27 4.22 -4.97
C VAL A 425 30.95 5.68 -4.73
N VAL A 426 30.20 6.02 -3.68
CA VAL A 426 29.82 7.41 -3.38
C VAL A 426 31.05 8.24 -3.06
N VAL A 427 31.97 7.74 -2.24
CA VAL A 427 33.23 8.44 -1.94
C VAL A 427 34.08 8.58 -3.21
N GLY A 428 34.20 7.53 -4.01
CA GLY A 428 34.98 7.53 -5.25
C GLY A 428 34.43 8.46 -6.34
N VAL A 429 33.12 8.76 -6.33
CA VAL A 429 32.49 9.74 -7.23
C VAL A 429 32.60 11.16 -6.67
N SER A 430 32.70 11.32 -5.35
CA SER A 430 32.86 12.61 -4.68
C SER A 430 34.30 13.16 -4.67
N LEU A 431 35.30 12.30 -4.95
CA LEU A 431 36.71 12.64 -5.15
C LEU A 431 36.95 12.97 -6.62
#